data_AF-A0A5C7J6N3-F1
#
_entry.id   AF-A0A5C7J6N3-F1
#
_cell.length_a   1.000
_cell.length_b   1.000
_cell.length_c   1.000
_cell.angle_alpha   90.00
_cell.angle_beta   90.00
_cell.angle_gamma   90.00
#
_symmetry.space_group_name_H-M   'P 1'
#
loop_
_entity.id
_entity.type
_entity.pdbx_description
1 polymer ?
#
loop_
_entity_poly.entity_id
_entity_poly.type
_entity_poly.pdbx_seq_one_letter_code
_entity_poly.pdbx_strand_id
1 'polypeptide(L)'
;MRYALAAVVLAWFAFVMNDARAAGARDGAAPQVHEASPDDVLADVRRRGMAVLTFAGYSAAGYEDEAAMLAQAAAVLARHDPHTTLVNIGATADGIGAVYTLARARGFETLGIVSSRARDEGVALAPAVDQVFFVRDAGWGGIDAATGRLSPTSAAIVAASDEIVGIGGGDIARDEMRAARAAGKPVTFIAADMNHRIASDKAAARGAPPPTDFRGSAHAAFAAPY
;
A
#
# COMPACT_ATOMS: atom_id res chain seq x y z
N MET A 1 -54.99 28.50 40.31
CA MET A 1 -54.63 29.60 39.40
C MET A 1 -53.10 29.69 39.42
N ARG A 2 -52.41 29.15 38.41
CA ARG A 2 -52.10 29.75 37.10
C ARG A 2 -50.67 30.34 37.10
N TYR A 3 -49.71 29.50 36.69
CA TYR A 3 -48.76 29.68 35.58
C TYR A 3 -47.35 29.17 35.90
N ALA A 4 -46.91 28.23 35.06
CA ALA A 4 -45.54 27.77 34.90
C ALA A 4 -44.69 28.84 34.20
N LEU A 5 -43.36 28.79 34.37
CA LEU A 5 -42.44 28.74 33.23
C LEU A 5 -41.03 28.31 33.66
N ALA A 6 -40.43 27.50 32.80
CA ALA A 6 -39.09 26.93 32.86
C ALA A 6 -37.97 27.97 32.90
N ALA A 7 -36.84 27.59 33.51
CA ALA A 7 -35.53 28.08 33.11
C ALA A 7 -34.48 26.98 33.36
N VAL A 8 -34.32 26.12 32.35
CA VAL A 8 -33.13 25.26 32.18
C VAL A 8 -32.01 26.19 31.73
N VAL A 9 -31.01 26.42 32.57
CA VAL A 9 -29.77 27.09 32.16
C VAL A 9 -28.67 26.03 32.08
N LEU A 10 -28.45 25.59 30.85
CA LEU A 10 -27.33 24.81 30.40
C LEU A 10 -26.01 25.55 30.69
N ALA A 11 -25.19 25.01 31.59
CA ALA A 11 -23.78 25.34 31.66
C ALA A 11 -23.02 24.43 30.67
N TRP A 12 -23.03 24.80 29.39
CA TRP A 12 -22.07 24.28 28.41
C TRP A 12 -20.71 24.89 28.72
N PHE A 13 -19.89 24.17 29.49
CA PHE A 13 -18.47 24.47 29.58
C PHE A 13 -17.81 24.07 28.27
N ALA A 14 -17.17 25.05 27.64
CA ALA A 14 -16.41 24.92 26.41
C ALA A 14 -15.36 23.81 26.53
N PHE A 15 -15.54 22.74 25.74
CA PHE A 15 -14.47 21.82 25.38
C PHE A 15 -14.19 22.01 23.89
N VAL A 16 -13.57 23.13 23.56
CA VAL A 16 -12.98 23.38 22.25
C VAL A 16 -11.53 23.74 22.50
N MET A 17 -10.66 23.09 21.72
CA MET A 17 -9.20 23.19 21.69
C MET A 17 -8.43 22.33 22.69
N ASN A 18 -8.14 21.08 22.32
CA ASN A 18 -6.74 20.69 22.11
C ASN A 18 -6.57 19.38 21.30
N ASP A 19 -7.19 19.25 20.13
CA ASP A 19 -6.85 18.18 19.17
C ASP A 19 -5.69 18.60 18.26
N ALA A 20 -4.57 18.96 18.90
CA ALA A 20 -3.29 19.19 18.23
C ALA A 20 -2.24 18.13 18.64
N ARG A 21 -2.68 16.96 19.12
CA ARG A 21 -1.83 15.85 19.54
C ARG A 21 -2.08 14.60 18.70
N ALA A 22 -1.63 14.59 17.46
CA ALA A 22 -1.34 13.34 16.73
C ALA A 22 -0.51 13.52 15.44
N ALA A 23 -0.42 14.73 14.87
CA ALA A 23 0.23 14.91 13.56
C ALA A 23 1.76 15.11 13.60
N GLY A 24 2.39 15.12 14.79
CA GLY A 24 3.74 15.66 14.96
C GLY A 24 4.80 14.77 15.60
N ALA A 25 4.60 13.44 15.69
CA ALA A 25 5.49 12.58 16.51
C ALA A 25 5.90 11.23 15.88
N ARG A 26 5.78 11.06 14.55
CA ARG A 26 6.20 9.81 13.89
C ARG A 26 7.57 9.90 13.22
N ASP A 27 8.10 11.10 12.98
CA ASP A 27 9.40 11.28 12.30
C ASP A 27 10.55 10.61 13.08
N GLY A 28 11.21 9.65 12.42
CA GLY A 28 12.37 8.94 12.96
C GLY A 28 12.07 7.71 13.82
N ALA A 29 10.79 7.38 14.09
CA ALA A 29 10.45 6.13 14.76
C ALA A 29 10.71 4.93 13.85
N ALA A 30 11.41 3.91 14.36
CA ALA A 30 11.63 2.67 13.63
C ALA A 30 10.31 1.92 13.40
N PRO A 31 10.16 1.20 12.26
CA PRO A 31 8.98 0.40 12.00
C PRO A 31 8.74 -0.63 13.10
N GLN A 32 7.48 -0.81 13.51
CA GLN A 32 7.08 -1.94 14.35
C GLN A 32 6.96 -3.19 13.48
N VAL A 33 7.65 -4.26 13.87
CA VAL A 33 7.78 -5.47 13.04
C VAL A 33 7.08 -6.64 13.71
N HIS A 34 6.30 -7.37 12.91
CA HIS A 34 5.50 -8.51 13.34
C HIS A 34 5.70 -9.68 12.38
N GLU A 35 5.86 -10.89 12.93
CA GLU A 35 5.61 -12.12 12.18
C GLU A 35 4.12 -12.43 12.28
N ALA A 36 3.47 -12.71 11.15
CA ALA A 36 2.03 -12.88 11.12
C ALA A 36 1.55 -13.89 10.09
N SER A 37 0.45 -14.57 10.41
CA SER A 37 -0.37 -15.22 9.41
C SER A 37 -1.24 -14.19 8.67
N PRO A 38 -1.80 -14.52 7.48
CA PRO A 38 -2.79 -13.66 6.83
C PRO A 38 -3.98 -13.29 7.72
N ASP A 39 -4.42 -14.19 8.60
CA ASP A 39 -5.54 -13.94 9.52
C ASP A 39 -5.17 -12.93 10.62
N ASP A 40 -3.92 -12.95 11.10
CA ASP A 40 -3.43 -11.99 12.09
C ASP A 40 -3.40 -10.56 11.50
N VAL A 41 -2.92 -10.43 10.27
CA VAL A 41 -2.92 -9.15 9.53
C VAL A 41 -4.35 -8.62 9.38
N LEU A 42 -5.27 -9.49 8.97
CA LEU A 42 -6.66 -9.10 8.74
C LEU A 42 -7.37 -8.72 10.04
N ALA A 43 -7.10 -9.43 11.13
CA ALA A 43 -7.60 -9.10 12.45
C ALA A 43 -7.07 -7.74 12.92
N ASP A 44 -5.80 -7.43 12.64
CA ASP A 44 -5.21 -6.14 13.00
C ASP A 44 -5.84 -4.96 12.25
N VAL A 45 -5.93 -5.05 10.93
CA VAL A 45 -6.58 -4.04 10.11
C VAL A 45 -8.02 -3.79 10.55
N ARG A 46 -8.79 -4.86 10.80
CA ARG A 46 -10.18 -4.74 11.25
C ARG A 46 -10.32 -4.06 12.61
N ARG A 47 -9.41 -4.31 13.55
CA ARG A 47 -9.42 -3.66 14.87
C ARG A 47 -9.24 -2.15 14.78
N ARG A 48 -8.52 -1.65 13.77
CA ARG A 48 -8.32 -0.21 13.56
C ARG A 48 -9.56 0.51 13.08
N GLY A 49 -10.46 -0.20 12.38
CA GLY A 49 -11.67 0.39 11.82
C GLY A 49 -11.42 1.44 10.74
N MET A 50 -10.24 1.42 10.10
CA MET A 50 -9.86 2.31 9.00
C MET A 50 -10.01 1.59 7.66
N ALA A 51 -10.31 2.35 6.61
CA ALA A 51 -10.27 1.84 5.24
C ALA A 51 -8.82 1.65 4.79
N VAL A 52 -8.50 0.56 4.10
CA VAL A 52 -7.14 0.29 3.61
C VAL A 52 -7.02 0.61 2.12
N LEU A 53 -6.20 1.63 1.82
CA LEU A 53 -5.76 1.97 0.48
C LEU A 53 -4.41 1.30 0.22
N THR A 54 -4.36 0.34 -0.71
CA THR A 54 -3.12 -0.32 -1.09
C THR A 54 -2.54 0.25 -2.38
N PHE A 55 -1.26 0.59 -2.37
CA PHE A 55 -0.50 0.87 -3.58
C PHE A 55 0.26 -0.38 -4.04
N ALA A 56 0.08 -0.75 -5.31
CA ALA A 56 0.82 -1.79 -5.99
C ALA A 56 1.61 -1.19 -7.16
N GLY A 57 2.73 -1.81 -7.53
CA GLY A 57 3.56 -1.30 -8.63
C GLY A 57 4.91 -1.99 -8.74
N TYR A 58 5.86 -1.34 -9.39
CA TYR A 58 7.24 -1.81 -9.44
C TYR A 58 7.93 -1.58 -8.09
N SER A 59 8.65 -2.58 -7.59
CA SER A 59 9.58 -2.46 -6.45
C SER A 59 11.00 -2.27 -7.01
N ALA A 60 11.90 -3.24 -6.84
CA ALA A 60 13.28 -3.21 -7.33
C ALA A 60 13.45 -3.07 -8.87
N ALA A 61 12.37 -3.06 -9.66
CA ALA A 61 12.41 -2.71 -11.08
C ALA A 61 12.46 -1.19 -11.30
N GLY A 62 12.12 -0.39 -10.29
CA GLY A 62 12.11 1.07 -10.35
C GLY A 62 11.09 1.61 -11.35
N TYR A 63 11.08 2.94 -11.48
CA TYR A 63 10.30 3.67 -12.48
C TYR A 63 11.25 4.43 -13.39
N GLU A 64 10.87 4.59 -14.65
CA GLU A 64 11.61 5.46 -15.57
C GLU A 64 11.45 6.93 -15.15
N ASP A 65 10.23 7.32 -14.79
CA ASP A 65 9.91 8.64 -14.24
C ASP A 65 9.32 8.50 -12.83
N GLU A 66 10.20 8.50 -11.83
CA GLU A 66 9.82 8.41 -10.41
C GLU A 66 9.01 9.64 -9.96
N ALA A 67 9.32 10.83 -10.49
CA ALA A 67 8.60 12.05 -10.13
C ALA A 67 7.15 12.02 -10.62
N ALA A 68 6.92 11.53 -11.85
CA ALA A 68 5.57 11.30 -12.36
C ALA A 68 4.82 10.25 -11.53
N MET A 69 5.48 9.14 -11.16
CA MET A 69 4.88 8.12 -10.29
C MET A 69 4.43 8.74 -8.95
N LEU A 70 5.29 9.52 -8.28
CA LEU A 70 4.96 10.18 -7.02
C LEU A 70 3.86 11.23 -7.18
N ALA A 71 3.80 11.95 -8.31
CA ALA A 71 2.72 12.88 -8.60
C ALA A 71 1.37 12.17 -8.75
N GLN A 72 1.34 10.99 -9.37
CA GLN A 72 0.14 10.16 -9.48
C GLN A 72 -0.30 9.63 -8.10
N ALA A 73 0.65 9.08 -7.31
CA ALA A 73 0.37 8.67 -5.94
C ALA A 73 -0.14 9.83 -5.09
N ALA A 74 0.39 11.04 -5.28
CA ALA A 74 -0.08 12.24 -4.60
C ALA A 74 -1.53 12.59 -4.93
N ALA A 75 -1.92 12.51 -6.20
CA ALA A 75 -3.28 12.77 -6.63
C ALA A 75 -4.27 11.74 -6.04
N VAL A 76 -3.85 10.48 -5.91
CA VAL A 76 -4.64 9.43 -5.25
C VAL A 76 -4.79 9.73 -3.77
N LEU A 77 -3.71 10.00 -3.06
CA LEU A 77 -3.74 10.32 -1.62
C LEU A 77 -4.61 11.55 -1.31
N ALA A 78 -4.60 12.57 -2.17
CA ALA A 78 -5.40 13.79 -1.98
C ALA A 78 -6.92 13.56 -1.98
N ARG A 79 -7.39 12.40 -2.44
CA ARG A 79 -8.81 12.00 -2.43
C ARG A 79 -9.23 11.30 -1.13
N HIS A 80 -8.31 11.00 -0.24
CA HIS A 80 -8.54 10.20 0.96
C HIS A 80 -8.27 11.03 2.22
N ASP A 81 -9.00 10.72 3.28
CA ASP A 81 -8.80 11.33 4.58
C ASP A 81 -7.80 10.51 5.42
N PRO A 82 -6.65 11.08 5.84
CA PRO A 82 -5.64 10.38 6.62
C PRO A 82 -6.13 9.89 8.00
N HIS A 83 -7.22 10.46 8.53
CA HIS A 83 -7.78 10.02 9.81
C HIS A 83 -8.64 8.77 9.71
N THR A 84 -9.08 8.41 8.51
CA THR A 84 -9.96 7.26 8.26
C THR A 84 -9.37 6.26 7.28
N THR A 85 -8.18 6.53 6.74
CA THR A 85 -7.52 5.70 5.72
C THR A 85 -6.12 5.28 6.15
N LEU A 86 -5.84 3.97 6.08
CA LEU A 86 -4.52 3.37 6.26
C LEU A 86 -3.89 3.11 4.88
N VAL A 87 -2.62 3.48 4.70
CA VAL A 87 -1.89 3.27 3.43
C VAL A 87 -1.06 2.00 3.53
N ASN A 88 -1.35 1.01 2.69
CA ASN A 88 -0.62 -0.26 2.64
C ASN A 88 0.24 -0.38 1.36
N ILE A 89 1.46 -0.90 1.50
CA ILE A 89 2.40 -1.23 0.41
C ILE A 89 3.20 -2.49 0.82
N GLY A 90 4.15 -2.94 0.01
CA GLY A 90 5.02 -4.09 0.27
C GLY A 90 6.21 -3.86 1.22
N ALA A 91 6.10 -2.93 2.18
CA ALA A 91 7.07 -2.61 3.25
C ALA A 91 8.49 -2.13 2.84
N THR A 92 8.94 -2.38 1.62
CA THR A 92 10.26 -1.98 1.12
C THR A 92 10.26 -0.54 0.61
N ALA A 93 11.43 0.10 0.58
CA ALA A 93 11.57 1.50 0.15
C ALA A 93 11.58 1.68 -1.38
N ASP A 94 12.01 0.66 -2.12
CA ASP A 94 12.29 0.77 -3.56
C ASP A 94 11.01 0.91 -4.40
N GLY A 95 11.10 1.72 -5.46
CA GLY A 95 10.02 1.91 -6.43
C GLY A 95 8.75 2.44 -5.77
N ILE A 96 7.68 1.66 -5.79
CA ILE A 96 6.36 2.05 -5.25
C ILE A 96 6.44 2.30 -3.73
N GLY A 97 7.45 1.74 -3.06
CA GLY A 97 7.75 2.00 -1.66
C GLY A 97 8.02 3.47 -1.33
N ALA A 98 8.46 4.27 -2.30
CA ALA A 98 8.69 5.71 -2.11
C ALA A 98 7.41 6.47 -1.72
N VAL A 99 6.23 5.90 -1.98
CA VAL A 99 4.94 6.46 -1.57
C VAL A 99 4.77 6.49 -0.05
N TYR A 100 5.49 5.66 0.72
CA TYR A 100 5.43 5.73 2.19
C TYR A 100 5.81 7.10 2.74
N THR A 101 6.92 7.66 2.27
CA THR A 101 7.40 8.99 2.69
C THR A 101 6.34 10.05 2.39
N LEU A 102 5.73 9.96 1.21
CA LEU A 102 4.69 10.87 0.75
C LEU A 102 3.39 10.74 1.58
N ALA A 103 2.97 9.52 1.89
CA ALA A 103 1.79 9.24 2.71
C ALA A 103 1.98 9.76 4.14
N ARG A 104 3.14 9.46 4.74
CA ARG A 104 3.47 9.91 6.10
C ARG A 104 3.51 11.44 6.20
N ALA A 105 4.13 12.10 5.23
CA ALA A 105 4.17 13.57 5.17
C ALA A 105 2.78 14.23 5.08
N ARG A 106 1.75 13.46 4.69
CA ARG A 106 0.34 13.89 4.65
C ARG A 106 -0.48 13.40 5.85
N GLY A 107 0.15 12.79 6.85
CA GLY A 107 -0.49 12.36 8.08
C GLY A 107 -1.16 10.98 8.02
N PHE A 108 -1.02 10.23 6.93
CA PHE A 108 -1.54 8.87 6.87
C PHE A 108 -0.73 7.95 7.79
N GLU A 109 -1.42 7.00 8.42
CA GLU A 109 -0.74 5.83 8.97
C GLU A 109 -0.37 4.87 7.84
N THR A 110 0.76 4.19 8.02
CA THR A 110 1.36 3.35 6.99
C THR A 110 1.57 1.91 7.46
N LEU A 111 1.17 0.98 6.60
CA LEU A 111 1.22 -0.46 6.79
C LEU A 111 2.10 -1.08 5.69
N GLY A 112 2.90 -2.07 6.05
CA GLY A 112 3.65 -2.91 5.14
C GLY A 112 3.28 -4.36 5.33
N ILE A 113 2.75 -5.01 4.30
CA ILE A 113 2.57 -6.46 4.29
C ILE A 113 3.55 -7.02 3.27
N VAL A 114 4.47 -7.87 3.72
CA VAL A 114 5.58 -8.35 2.89
C VAL A 114 5.91 -9.81 3.22
N SER A 115 6.46 -10.53 2.25
CA SER A 115 6.91 -11.90 2.43
C SER A 115 8.07 -11.97 3.43
N SER A 116 8.11 -13.03 4.25
CA SER A 116 9.26 -13.37 5.10
C SER A 116 10.57 -13.47 4.30
N ARG A 117 10.48 -13.76 2.99
CA ARG A 117 11.61 -13.75 2.06
C ARG A 117 12.36 -12.42 2.04
N ALA A 118 11.65 -11.29 2.16
CA ALA A 118 12.30 -9.98 2.20
C ALA A 118 13.25 -9.84 3.40
N ARG A 119 12.82 -10.34 4.58
CA ARG A 119 13.66 -10.41 5.77
C ARG A 119 14.82 -11.37 5.57
N ASP A 120 14.54 -12.57 5.07
CA ASP A 120 15.54 -13.64 4.91
C ASP A 120 16.65 -13.25 3.91
N GLU A 121 16.31 -12.47 2.90
CA GLU A 121 17.26 -11.88 1.94
C GLU A 121 17.85 -10.54 2.40
N GLY A 122 17.51 -10.05 3.60
CA GLY A 122 18.08 -8.84 4.19
C GLY A 122 17.67 -7.54 3.50
N VAL A 123 16.49 -7.50 2.87
CA VAL A 123 15.98 -6.29 2.22
C VAL A 123 15.59 -5.25 3.27
N ALA A 124 16.07 -4.02 3.08
CA ALA A 124 15.77 -2.92 3.97
C ALA A 124 14.27 -2.54 3.93
N LEU A 125 13.70 -2.34 5.10
CA LEU A 125 12.36 -1.79 5.26
C LEU A 125 12.36 -0.28 4.99
N ALA A 126 11.24 0.24 4.47
CA ALA A 126 11.05 1.66 4.27
C ALA A 126 11.09 2.40 5.62
N PRO A 127 11.89 3.46 5.81
CA PRO A 127 11.93 4.20 7.08
C PRO A 127 10.60 4.89 7.44
N ALA A 128 9.75 5.11 6.44
CA ALA A 128 8.46 5.79 6.58
C ALA A 128 7.27 4.84 6.73
N VAL A 129 7.50 3.53 6.91
CA VAL A 129 6.43 2.57 7.26
C VAL A 129 6.29 2.48 8.79
N ASP A 130 5.08 2.61 9.30
CA ASP A 130 4.84 2.58 10.75
C ASP A 130 4.78 1.12 11.27
N GLN A 131 4.14 0.22 10.53
CA GLN A 131 3.98 -1.19 10.91
C GLN A 131 4.26 -2.14 9.74
N VAL A 132 5.00 -3.22 10.01
CA VAL A 132 5.38 -4.24 9.04
C VAL A 132 4.95 -5.61 9.53
N PHE A 133 4.24 -6.33 8.68
CA PHE A 133 3.89 -7.73 8.86
C PHE A 133 4.66 -8.58 7.85
N PHE A 134 5.58 -9.40 8.36
CA PHE A 134 6.20 -10.48 7.61
C PHE A 134 5.25 -11.67 7.59
N VAL A 135 4.74 -11.98 6.39
CA VAL A 135 3.89 -13.15 6.15
C VAL A 135 4.79 -14.28 5.66
N ARG A 136 4.70 -15.45 6.29
CA ARG A 136 5.49 -16.61 5.89
C ARG A 136 5.14 -17.02 4.46
N ASP A 137 6.12 -16.93 3.58
CA ASP A 137 5.95 -17.19 2.15
C ASP A 137 7.30 -17.58 1.53
N ALA A 138 7.29 -18.57 0.63
CA ALA A 138 8.50 -19.01 -0.08
C ALA A 138 8.85 -18.10 -1.25
N GLY A 139 7.84 -17.40 -1.79
CA GLY A 139 7.97 -16.45 -2.89
C GLY A 139 8.04 -15.01 -2.42
N TRP A 140 8.04 -14.10 -3.40
CA TRP A 140 7.92 -12.66 -3.17
C TRP A 140 6.46 -12.16 -3.10
N GLY A 141 5.50 -13.01 -3.46
CA GLY A 141 4.12 -12.64 -3.71
C GLY A 141 3.62 -13.22 -5.04
N GLY A 142 2.45 -12.77 -5.50
CA GLY A 142 1.82 -13.14 -6.75
C GLY A 142 1.12 -14.51 -6.68
N ILE A 143 0.93 -15.14 -7.83
CA ILE A 143 0.44 -16.52 -7.92
C ILE A 143 1.57 -17.51 -7.58
N ASP A 144 1.28 -18.41 -6.64
CA ASP A 144 2.10 -19.58 -6.36
C ASP A 144 1.97 -20.57 -7.53
N ALA A 145 3.08 -20.87 -8.20
CA ALA A 145 3.10 -21.73 -9.39
C ALA A 145 2.72 -23.19 -9.10
N ALA A 146 2.93 -23.68 -7.88
CA ALA A 146 2.59 -25.05 -7.50
C ALA A 146 1.08 -25.22 -7.26
N THR A 147 0.41 -24.17 -6.78
CA THR A 147 -1.02 -24.23 -6.42
C THR A 147 -1.94 -23.51 -7.41
N GLY A 148 -1.40 -22.61 -8.23
CA GLY A 148 -2.18 -21.73 -9.10
C GLY A 148 -3.03 -20.70 -8.34
N ARG A 149 -2.82 -20.54 -7.03
CA ARG A 149 -3.54 -19.60 -6.16
C ARG A 149 -2.63 -18.45 -5.76
N LEU A 150 -3.21 -17.37 -5.23
CA LEU A 150 -2.38 -16.34 -4.58
C LEU A 150 -1.52 -16.98 -3.49
N SER A 151 -0.25 -16.58 -3.49
CA SER A 151 0.68 -16.80 -2.39
C SER A 151 0.14 -16.22 -1.07
N PRO A 152 0.58 -16.73 0.10
CA PRO A 152 0.13 -16.23 1.40
C PRO A 152 0.27 -14.71 1.56
N THR A 153 1.36 -14.12 1.08
CA THR A 153 1.60 -12.67 1.18
C THR A 153 0.59 -11.88 0.35
N SER A 154 0.42 -12.22 -0.92
CA SER A 154 -0.52 -11.51 -1.78
C SER A 154 -1.98 -11.76 -1.38
N ALA A 155 -2.29 -12.94 -0.85
CA ALA A 155 -3.60 -13.21 -0.25
C ALA A 155 -3.87 -12.29 0.95
N ALA A 156 -2.88 -12.09 1.82
CA ALA A 156 -2.99 -11.16 2.95
C ALA A 156 -3.17 -9.71 2.49
N ILE A 157 -2.35 -9.23 1.53
CA ILE A 157 -2.48 -7.90 0.94
C ILE A 157 -3.89 -7.70 0.37
N VAL A 158 -4.33 -8.60 -0.50
CA VAL A 158 -5.65 -8.49 -1.14
C VAL A 158 -6.77 -8.57 -0.12
N ALA A 159 -6.69 -9.46 0.87
CA ALA A 159 -7.73 -9.59 1.90
C ALA A 159 -7.84 -8.33 2.77
N ALA A 160 -6.71 -7.75 3.16
CA ALA A 160 -6.63 -6.57 4.01
C ALA A 160 -7.04 -5.26 3.32
N SER A 161 -6.95 -5.20 1.99
CA SER A 161 -7.24 -3.99 1.22
C SER A 161 -8.74 -3.72 1.08
N ASP A 162 -9.16 -2.46 1.11
CA ASP A 162 -10.50 -2.05 0.67
C ASP A 162 -10.46 -1.52 -0.77
N GLU A 163 -9.40 -0.81 -1.15
CA GLU A 163 -9.11 -0.35 -2.51
C GLU A 163 -7.65 -0.69 -2.89
N ILE A 164 -7.40 -1.00 -4.17
CA ILE A 164 -6.04 -1.14 -4.70
C ILE A 164 -5.82 -0.18 -5.87
N VAL A 165 -4.72 0.57 -5.80
CA VAL A 165 -4.23 1.41 -6.89
C VAL A 165 -2.89 0.88 -7.39
N GLY A 166 -2.87 0.42 -8.64
CA GLY A 166 -1.65 0.03 -9.34
C GLY A 166 -1.06 1.19 -10.13
N ILE A 167 0.20 1.54 -9.90
CA ILE A 167 0.96 2.45 -10.77
C ILE A 167 2.03 1.62 -11.47
N GLY A 168 1.83 1.33 -12.76
CA GLY A 168 2.60 0.30 -13.45
C GLY A 168 2.46 -1.07 -12.75
N GLY A 169 3.54 -1.85 -12.74
CA GLY A 169 3.63 -3.10 -11.99
C GLY A 169 3.91 -4.34 -12.83
N GLY A 170 4.65 -5.27 -12.22
CA GLY A 170 4.94 -6.60 -12.77
C GLY A 170 3.88 -7.63 -12.40
N ASP A 171 4.30 -8.90 -12.41
CA ASP A 171 3.40 -10.05 -12.24
C ASP A 171 2.66 -10.05 -10.90
N ILE A 172 3.36 -9.73 -9.81
CA ILE A 172 2.78 -9.68 -8.46
C ILE A 172 1.65 -8.64 -8.39
N ALA A 173 1.95 -7.40 -8.81
CA ALA A 173 0.96 -6.33 -8.83
C ALA A 173 -0.25 -6.67 -9.71
N ARG A 174 0.00 -7.27 -10.89
CA ARG A 174 -1.08 -7.76 -11.76
C ARG A 174 -1.97 -8.78 -11.05
N ASP A 175 -1.36 -9.77 -10.41
CA ASP A 175 -2.07 -10.89 -9.78
C ASP A 175 -2.91 -10.42 -8.58
N GLU A 176 -2.36 -9.54 -7.75
CA GLU A 176 -3.05 -8.90 -6.63
C GLU A 176 -4.25 -8.06 -7.11
N MET A 177 -4.05 -7.20 -8.10
CA MET A 177 -5.12 -6.38 -8.67
C MET A 177 -6.22 -7.24 -9.32
N ARG A 178 -5.86 -8.33 -10.00
CA ARG A 178 -6.84 -9.25 -10.60
C ARG A 178 -7.68 -9.92 -9.52
N ALA A 179 -7.04 -10.39 -8.46
CA ALA A 179 -7.73 -11.02 -7.34
C ALA A 179 -8.62 -10.03 -6.58
N ALA A 180 -8.17 -8.80 -6.36
CA ALA A 180 -8.98 -7.74 -5.74
C ALA A 180 -10.22 -7.41 -6.58
N ARG A 181 -10.06 -7.26 -7.90
CA ARG A 181 -11.20 -7.06 -8.82
C ARG A 181 -12.17 -8.25 -8.79
N ALA A 182 -11.66 -9.48 -8.79
CA ALA A 182 -12.47 -10.69 -8.68
C ALA A 182 -13.23 -10.78 -7.34
N ALA A 183 -12.66 -10.22 -6.28
CA ALA A 183 -13.30 -10.08 -4.96
C ALA A 183 -14.27 -8.88 -4.86
N GLY A 184 -14.52 -8.17 -5.97
CA GLY A 184 -15.44 -7.02 -6.01
C GLY A 184 -14.86 -5.73 -5.42
N LYS A 185 -13.54 -5.67 -5.18
CA LYS A 185 -12.88 -4.48 -4.62
C LYS A 185 -12.57 -3.46 -5.73
N PRO A 186 -12.67 -2.15 -5.46
CA PRO A 186 -12.20 -1.12 -6.37
C PRO A 186 -10.72 -1.31 -6.74
N VAL A 187 -10.44 -1.25 -8.04
CA VAL A 187 -9.08 -1.36 -8.60
C VAL A 187 -8.88 -0.27 -9.64
N THR A 188 -7.95 0.64 -9.37
CA THR A 188 -7.50 1.68 -10.30
C THR A 188 -6.13 1.31 -10.86
N PHE A 189 -5.94 1.43 -12.17
CA PHE A 189 -4.64 1.24 -12.82
C PHE A 189 -4.19 2.54 -13.49
N ILE A 190 -2.95 2.92 -13.23
CA ILE A 190 -2.27 4.08 -13.81
C ILE A 190 -1.03 3.55 -14.53
N ALA A 191 -0.97 3.76 -15.85
CA ALA A 191 0.15 3.28 -16.65
C ALA A 191 1.46 3.99 -16.27
N ALA A 192 2.52 3.21 -16.10
CA ALA A 192 3.89 3.70 -15.90
C ALA A 192 4.88 2.65 -16.39
N ASP A 193 6.03 3.13 -16.87
CA ASP A 193 7.13 2.28 -17.30
C ASP A 193 8.05 1.95 -16.13
N MET A 194 8.56 0.72 -16.11
CA MET A 194 9.68 0.36 -15.24
C MET A 194 10.93 1.11 -15.69
N ASN A 195 11.94 1.23 -14.83
CA ASN A 195 13.19 1.87 -15.22
C ASN A 195 13.87 1.11 -16.38
N HIS A 196 14.09 1.77 -17.52
CA HIS A 196 14.57 1.14 -18.75
C HIS A 196 15.99 0.61 -18.60
N ARG A 197 16.85 1.33 -17.85
CA ARG A 197 18.23 0.92 -17.57
C ARG A 197 18.25 -0.35 -16.71
N ILE A 198 17.57 -0.33 -15.57
CA ILE A 198 17.50 -1.48 -14.66
C ILE A 198 16.92 -2.71 -15.38
N ALA A 199 15.88 -2.52 -16.21
CA ALA A 199 15.29 -3.59 -16.99
C ALA A 199 16.27 -4.18 -18.02
N SER A 200 17.00 -3.32 -18.73
CA SER A 200 18.01 -3.73 -19.71
C SER A 200 19.19 -4.45 -19.05
N ASP A 201 19.69 -3.94 -17.92
CA ASP A 201 20.81 -4.53 -17.19
C ASP A 201 20.43 -5.91 -16.61
N LYS A 202 19.20 -6.05 -16.08
CA LYS A 202 18.66 -7.34 -15.63
C LYS A 202 18.49 -8.34 -16.77
N ALA A 203 18.07 -7.90 -17.95
CA ALA A 203 17.96 -8.76 -19.13
C ALA A 203 19.34 -9.25 -19.58
N ALA A 204 20.31 -8.34 -19.68
CA ALA A 204 21.69 -8.66 -20.03
C ALA A 204 22.34 -9.64 -19.03
N ALA A 205 22.16 -9.42 -17.73
CA ALA A 205 22.65 -10.31 -16.67
C ALA A 205 22.08 -11.73 -16.74
N ARG A 206 20.92 -11.90 -17.39
CA ARG A 206 20.26 -13.20 -17.62
C ARG A 206 20.55 -13.79 -19.00
N GLY A 207 21.36 -13.14 -19.83
CA GLY A 207 21.60 -13.53 -21.22
C GLY A 207 20.39 -13.39 -22.13
N ALA A 208 19.42 -12.55 -21.76
CA ALA A 208 18.21 -12.27 -22.54
C ALA A 208 18.43 -11.06 -23.47
N PRO A 209 17.69 -10.97 -24.60
CA PRO A 209 17.73 -9.78 -25.45
C PRO A 209 17.23 -8.53 -24.69
N PRO A 210 17.67 -7.33 -25.08
CA PRO A 210 17.17 -6.08 -24.49
C PRO A 210 15.64 -5.99 -24.59
N PRO A 211 14.95 -5.57 -23.52
CA PRO A 211 13.51 -5.38 -23.57
C PRO A 211 13.13 -4.32 -24.60
N THR A 212 12.04 -4.54 -25.33
CA THR A 212 11.42 -3.56 -26.23
C THR A 212 10.11 -3.00 -25.67
N ASP A 213 9.68 -3.51 -24.50
CA ASP A 213 8.49 -3.09 -23.78
C ASP A 213 8.83 -3.00 -22.28
N PHE A 214 8.50 -1.86 -21.67
CA PHE A 214 8.80 -1.53 -20.28
C PHE A 214 7.54 -1.32 -19.43
N ARG A 215 6.35 -1.56 -20.00
CA ARG A 215 5.06 -1.25 -19.37
C ARG A 215 4.61 -2.27 -18.32
N GLY A 216 5.29 -3.41 -18.24
CA GLY A 216 5.02 -4.47 -17.26
C GLY A 216 3.73 -5.26 -17.53
N SER A 217 3.57 -6.36 -16.82
CA SER A 217 2.46 -7.29 -17.06
C SER A 217 1.13 -6.82 -16.48
N ALA A 218 1.13 -5.87 -15.54
CA ALA A 218 -0.08 -5.18 -15.10
C ALA A 218 -0.69 -4.35 -16.24
N HIS A 219 0.13 -3.67 -17.05
CA HIS A 219 -0.37 -2.91 -18.19
C HIS A 219 -1.15 -3.78 -19.18
N ALA A 220 -0.61 -4.94 -19.55
CA ALA A 220 -1.31 -5.87 -20.44
C ALA A 220 -2.68 -6.33 -19.89
N ALA A 221 -2.86 -6.36 -18.57
CA ALA A 221 -4.09 -6.81 -17.93
C ALA A 221 -5.12 -5.69 -17.71
N PHE A 222 -4.68 -4.42 -17.61
CA PHE A 222 -5.52 -3.32 -17.13
C PHE A 222 -5.57 -2.09 -18.04
N ALA A 223 -4.70 -1.98 -19.06
CA ALA A 223 -4.66 -0.83 -19.96
C ALA A 223 -5.68 -0.90 -21.13
N ALA A 224 -6.24 -2.08 -21.42
CA ALA A 224 -7.30 -2.19 -22.40
C ALA A 224 -8.63 -1.71 -21.80
N PRO A 225 -9.37 -0.81 -22.46
CA PRO A 225 -10.76 -0.54 -22.08
C PRO A 225 -11.57 -1.82 -22.25
N TYR A 226 -12.45 -2.11 -21.28
CA TYR A 226 -13.49 -3.12 -21.44
C TYR A 226 -14.49 -2.69 -22.53
#